data_AF-A0A2V8FK88-F1
#
_entry.id   AF-A0A2V8FK88-F1
#
_cell.length_a   1.000
_cell.length_b   1.000
_cell.length_c   1.000
_cell.angle_alpha   90.00
_cell.angle_beta   90.00
_cell.angle_gamma   90.00
#
_symmetry.space_group_name_H-M   'P 1'
#
loop_
_entity.id
_entity.type
_entity.pdbx_description
1 polymer ?
#
loop_
_entity_poly.entity_id
_entity_poly.type
_entity_poly.pdbx_seq_one_letter_code
_entity_poly.pdbx_strand_id
1 'polypeptide(L)'
;MADPSPLLDADLARHLRSHTAKSLLRFVMCGSVDDGKSTLIGRLLYESKALLDDQMSALVAESRATGTRGAEPDFALVTDGLSAEREQGITIDVAYRYFSTDKRNFIVADTPGHEQYTRNTVTGASTADLAVVLVDARKGVLTQTRRHSYLVSLLGIRRIVLAINKMDLVRYSE
;
A
#
# COMPACT_ATOMS: atom_id res chain seq x y z
N MET A 1 -43.86 -27.96 7.84
CA MET A 1 -42.72 -27.43 7.08
C MET A 1 -42.27 -26.19 7.83
N ALA A 2 -41.12 -26.21 8.49
CA ALA A 2 -40.63 -25.06 9.25
C ALA A 2 -40.29 -23.93 8.26
N ASP A 3 -40.82 -22.74 8.50
CA ASP A 3 -40.53 -21.55 7.70
C ASP A 3 -39.03 -21.22 7.80
N PRO A 4 -38.26 -21.22 6.69
CA PRO A 4 -36.83 -20.93 6.70
C PRO A 4 -36.51 -19.42 6.82
N SER A 5 -37.52 -18.54 6.75
CA SER A 5 -37.37 -17.08 6.78
C SER A 5 -36.60 -16.50 7.99
N PRO A 6 -36.79 -16.96 9.25
CA PRO A 6 -36.11 -16.36 10.40
C PRO A 6 -34.60 -16.63 10.45
N LEU A 7 -34.13 -17.74 9.85
CA LEU A 7 -32.69 -18.03 9.73
C LEU A 7 -32.04 -17.16 8.65
N LEU A 8 -32.75 -16.93 7.54
CA LEU A 8 -32.32 -16.05 6.46
C LEU A 8 -32.16 -14.60 6.93
N ASP A 9 -33.11 -14.11 7.73
CA ASP A 9 -33.09 -12.75 8.30
C ASP A 9 -31.96 -12.58 9.33
N ALA A 10 -31.71 -13.60 10.15
CA ALA A 10 -30.62 -13.59 11.12
C ALA A 10 -29.25 -13.61 10.45
N ASP A 11 -29.09 -14.37 9.38
CA ASP A 11 -27.86 -14.47 8.59
C ASP A 11 -27.61 -13.19 7.79
N LEU A 12 -28.65 -12.60 7.18
CA LEU A 12 -28.56 -11.30 6.50
C LEU A 12 -28.19 -10.20 7.49
N ALA A 13 -28.85 -10.14 8.65
CA ALA A 13 -28.51 -9.16 9.69
C ALA A 13 -27.09 -9.34 10.23
N ARG A 14 -26.61 -10.59 10.36
CA ARG A 14 -25.22 -10.88 10.75
C ARG A 14 -24.24 -10.42 9.66
N HIS A 15 -24.56 -10.67 8.39
CA HIS A 15 -23.75 -10.25 7.26
C HIS A 15 -23.68 -8.71 7.16
N LEU A 16 -24.81 -8.02 7.27
CA LEU A 16 -24.88 -6.55 7.26
C LEU A 16 -24.13 -5.94 8.44
N ARG A 17 -24.25 -6.50 9.66
CA ARG A 17 -23.46 -6.06 10.83
C ARG A 17 -21.96 -6.28 10.62
N SER A 18 -21.57 -7.42 10.05
CA SER A 18 -20.17 -7.72 9.76
C SER A 18 -19.54 -6.75 8.76
N HIS A 19 -20.34 -6.22 7.81
CA HIS A 19 -19.91 -5.24 6.82
C HIS A 19 -19.92 -3.80 7.34
N THR A 20 -20.89 -3.42 8.16
CA THR A 20 -21.02 -2.05 8.70
C THR A 20 -20.11 -1.77 9.91
N ALA A 21 -19.72 -2.79 10.68
CA ALA A 21 -18.90 -2.63 11.88
C ALA A 21 -17.39 -2.82 11.65
N LYS A 22 -16.92 -2.89 10.40
CA LYS A 22 -15.48 -3.08 10.14
C LYS A 22 -14.67 -1.91 10.67
N SER A 23 -13.72 -2.20 11.56
CA SER A 23 -12.72 -1.22 12.01
C SER A 23 -11.95 -0.65 10.80
N LEU A 24 -11.39 0.56 10.98
CA LEU A 24 -10.53 1.22 10.00
C LEU A 24 -9.11 1.30 10.55
N LEU A 25 -8.12 0.98 9.72
CA LEU A 25 -6.70 1.22 10.02
C LEU A 25 -6.10 2.15 8.98
N ARG A 26 -5.52 3.27 9.42
CA ARG A 26 -4.71 4.14 8.55
C ARG A 26 -3.25 3.76 8.72
N PHE A 27 -2.54 3.52 7.62
CA PHE A 27 -1.11 3.28 7.68
C PHE A 27 -0.35 4.00 6.58
N VAL A 28 0.91 4.27 6.84
CA VAL A 28 1.81 4.96 5.91
C VAL A 28 2.92 4.00 5.46
N MET A 29 3.27 4.04 4.17
CA MET A 29 4.39 3.31 3.61
C MET A 29 5.62 4.21 3.62
N CYS A 30 6.67 3.81 4.33
CA CYS A 30 7.94 4.52 4.45
C CYS A 30 9.09 3.69 3.91
N GLY A 31 10.14 4.33 3.43
CA GLY A 31 11.32 3.65 2.87
C GLY A 31 12.05 4.53 1.88
N SER A 32 13.24 4.12 1.46
CA SER A 32 14.06 4.83 0.48
C SER A 32 13.51 4.74 -0.94
N VAL A 33 14.18 5.42 -1.87
CA VAL A 33 13.93 5.28 -3.31
C VAL A 33 14.27 3.85 -3.74
N ASP A 34 13.43 3.30 -4.61
CA ASP A 34 13.47 1.92 -5.09
C ASP A 34 13.22 0.82 -4.05
N ASP A 35 12.87 1.10 -2.79
CA ASP A 35 12.56 0.02 -1.83
C ASP A 35 11.26 -0.73 -2.17
N GLY A 36 10.52 -0.29 -3.19
CA GLY A 36 9.34 -0.98 -3.74
C GLY A 36 8.03 -0.69 -3.01
N LYS A 37 7.90 0.50 -2.40
CA LYS A 37 6.70 0.95 -1.66
C LYS A 37 5.45 0.91 -2.53
N SER A 38 5.45 1.68 -3.61
CA SER A 38 4.36 1.82 -4.57
C SER A 38 4.00 0.47 -5.22
N THR A 39 5.01 -0.33 -5.59
CA THR A 39 4.78 -1.70 -6.09
C THR A 39 4.07 -2.59 -5.07
N LEU A 40 4.46 -2.56 -3.79
CA LEU A 40 3.83 -3.36 -2.74
C LEU A 40 2.39 -2.90 -2.48
N ILE A 41 2.13 -1.59 -2.49
CA ILE A 41 0.77 -1.04 -2.39
C ILE A 41 -0.08 -1.53 -3.57
N GLY A 42 0.40 -1.37 -4.80
CA GLY A 42 -0.34 -1.81 -5.98
C GLY A 42 -0.65 -3.31 -5.94
N ARG A 43 0.27 -4.13 -5.43
CA ARG A 43 0.04 -5.56 -5.21
C ARG A 43 -1.04 -5.83 -4.15
N LEU A 44 -1.04 -5.09 -3.04
CA LEU A 44 -2.09 -5.20 -2.03
C LEU A 44 -3.47 -4.84 -2.58
N LEU A 45 -3.55 -3.76 -3.37
CA LEU A 45 -4.81 -3.33 -4.01
C LEU A 45 -5.34 -4.36 -5.01
N TYR A 46 -4.43 -4.99 -5.74
CA TYR A 46 -4.72 -6.13 -6.62
C TYR A 46 -5.31 -7.30 -5.83
N GLU A 47 -4.61 -7.76 -4.78
CA GLU A 47 -5.02 -8.94 -4.02
C GLU A 47 -6.29 -8.69 -3.18
N SER A 48 -6.54 -7.46 -2.75
CA SER A 48 -7.78 -7.09 -2.05
C SER A 48 -9.00 -6.99 -2.97
N LYS A 49 -8.84 -7.23 -4.28
CA LYS A 49 -9.88 -7.02 -5.31
C LYS A 49 -10.49 -5.61 -5.24
N ALA A 50 -9.68 -4.63 -4.83
CA ALA A 50 -10.12 -3.24 -4.72
C ALA A 50 -10.13 -2.55 -6.10
N LEU A 51 -9.35 -3.09 -7.04
CA LEU A 51 -9.35 -2.68 -8.44
C LEU A 51 -10.43 -3.46 -9.18
N LEU A 52 -11.30 -2.73 -9.89
CA LEU A 52 -12.29 -3.30 -10.78
C LEU A 52 -11.60 -3.90 -12.02
N ASP A 53 -12.25 -4.87 -12.68
CA ASP A 53 -11.68 -5.62 -13.80
C ASP A 53 -11.28 -4.73 -15.00
N ASP A 54 -12.00 -3.63 -15.20
CA ASP A 54 -11.71 -2.62 -16.21
C ASP A 54 -10.45 -1.82 -15.88
N GLN A 55 -10.27 -1.41 -14.62
CA GLN A 55 -9.05 -0.78 -14.13
C GLN A 55 -7.85 -1.72 -14.21
N MET A 56 -8.08 -3.02 -13.96
CA MET A 56 -7.05 -4.04 -14.14
C MET A 56 -6.62 -4.18 -15.59
N SER A 57 -7.60 -4.22 -16.50
CA SER A 57 -7.35 -4.34 -17.93
C SER A 57 -6.60 -3.13 -18.47
N ALA A 58 -6.96 -1.93 -18.02
CA ALA A 58 -6.25 -0.70 -18.33
C ALA A 58 -4.81 -0.72 -17.80
N LEU A 59 -4.59 -1.17 -16.57
CA LEU A 59 -3.25 -1.29 -15.98
C LEU A 59 -2.38 -2.29 -16.75
N VAL A 60 -2.91 -3.44 -17.14
CA VAL A 60 -2.17 -4.44 -17.92
C VAL A 60 -1.82 -3.90 -19.30
N ALA A 61 -2.74 -3.16 -19.94
CA ALA A 61 -2.48 -2.50 -21.22
C ALA A 61 -1.39 -1.42 -21.09
N GLU A 62 -1.46 -0.58 -20.05
CA GLU A 62 -0.48 0.47 -19.78
C GLU A 62 0.89 -0.14 -19.43
N SER A 63 0.93 -1.16 -18.59
CA SER A 63 2.16 -1.90 -18.24
C SER A 63 2.87 -2.47 -19.47
N ARG A 64 2.11 -2.95 -20.47
CA ARG A 64 2.68 -3.44 -21.74
C ARG A 64 3.22 -2.33 -22.63
N ALA A 65 2.64 -1.14 -22.56
CA ALA A 65 3.00 -0.01 -23.41
C ALA A 65 4.18 0.80 -22.85
N THR A 66 4.23 0.99 -21.53
CA THR A 66 5.16 1.91 -20.86
C THR A 66 5.91 1.28 -19.68
N GLY A 67 5.54 0.07 -19.27
CA GLY A 67 6.12 -0.58 -18.09
C GLY A 67 7.55 -1.08 -18.31
N THR A 68 8.34 -1.04 -17.24
CA THR A 68 9.74 -1.51 -17.24
C THR A 68 9.87 -3.03 -17.05
N ARG A 69 8.77 -3.72 -16.71
CA ARG A 69 8.72 -5.15 -16.35
C ARG A 69 8.24 -6.08 -17.47
N GLY A 70 8.04 -5.59 -18.70
CA GLY A 70 7.66 -6.41 -19.84
C GLY A 70 6.22 -6.95 -19.77
N ALA A 71 6.04 -8.27 -19.64
CA ALA A 71 4.73 -8.91 -19.70
C ALA A 71 3.97 -8.96 -18.36
N GLU A 72 4.65 -8.69 -17.23
CA GLU A 72 4.01 -8.65 -15.92
C GLU A 72 3.38 -7.28 -15.63
N PRO A 73 2.26 -7.23 -14.87
CA PRO A 73 1.65 -5.96 -14.48
C PRO A 73 2.62 -5.14 -13.62
N ASP A 74 2.85 -3.89 -14.01
CA ASP A 74 3.63 -2.94 -13.22
C ASP A 74 2.72 -2.29 -12.17
N PHE A 75 2.73 -2.88 -10.98
CA PHE A 75 1.86 -2.45 -9.89
C PHE A 75 2.14 -1.02 -9.39
N ALA A 76 3.31 -0.43 -9.68
CA ALA A 76 3.57 0.96 -9.31
C ALA A 76 2.67 1.95 -10.09
N LEU A 77 2.24 1.58 -11.30
CA LEU A 77 1.35 2.43 -12.12
C LEU A 77 -0.04 2.62 -11.49
N VAL A 78 -0.46 1.72 -10.59
CA VAL A 78 -1.73 1.86 -9.84
C VAL A 78 -1.69 3.10 -8.94
N THR A 79 -0.52 3.37 -8.37
CA THR A 79 -0.34 4.36 -7.31
C THR A 79 0.09 5.72 -7.85
N ASP A 80 0.83 5.76 -8.96
CA ASP A 80 1.41 6.97 -9.54
C ASP A 80 0.35 7.83 -10.24
N GLY A 81 0.03 8.97 -9.62
CA GLY A 81 -1.04 9.86 -10.06
C GLY A 81 -0.56 11.01 -10.94
N LEU A 82 0.72 11.37 -10.87
CA LEU A 82 1.28 12.52 -11.58
C LEU A 82 2.11 12.10 -12.80
N SER A 83 2.04 12.85 -13.90
CA SER A 83 2.89 12.63 -15.07
C SER A 83 4.39 12.74 -14.74
N ALA A 84 4.74 13.68 -13.85
CA ALA A 84 6.11 13.88 -13.38
C ALA A 84 6.64 12.68 -12.56
N GLU A 85 5.79 11.99 -11.81
CA GLU A 85 6.17 10.78 -11.08
C GLU A 85 6.55 9.67 -12.06
N ARG A 86 5.75 9.53 -13.13
CA ARG A 86 5.98 8.54 -14.19
C ARG A 86 7.27 8.82 -14.98
N GLU A 87 7.55 10.08 -15.28
CA GLU A 87 8.78 10.48 -15.98
C GLU A 87 10.04 10.24 -15.14
N GLN A 88 9.96 10.48 -13.83
CA GLN A 88 11.13 10.37 -12.93
C GLN A 88 11.24 8.99 -12.27
N GLY A 89 10.21 8.14 -12.36
CA GLY A 89 10.16 6.84 -11.71
C GLY A 89 10.18 6.92 -10.18
N ILE A 90 9.72 8.04 -9.61
CA ILE A 90 9.67 8.26 -8.16
C ILE A 90 8.31 8.83 -7.77
N THR A 91 7.82 8.44 -6.59
CA THR A 91 6.70 9.12 -5.94
C THR A 91 7.14 10.52 -5.51
N ILE A 92 6.31 11.54 -5.77
CA ILE A 92 6.56 12.95 -5.48
C ILE A 92 5.58 13.43 -4.41
N ASP A 93 4.30 13.10 -4.56
CA ASP A 93 3.26 13.51 -3.61
C ASP A 93 2.65 12.33 -2.86
N VAL A 94 1.87 12.62 -1.81
CA VAL A 94 1.20 11.58 -1.03
C VAL A 94 -0.06 11.12 -1.76
N ALA A 95 -0.10 9.84 -2.13
CA ALA A 95 -1.31 9.23 -2.68
C ALA A 95 -2.03 8.40 -1.61
N TYR A 96 -3.32 8.66 -1.39
CA TYR A 96 -4.15 7.87 -0.48
C TYR A 96 -4.95 6.84 -1.25
N ARG A 97 -4.92 5.59 -0.80
CA ARG A 97 -5.69 4.49 -1.39
C ARG A 97 -6.50 3.78 -0.33
N TYR A 98 -7.73 3.43 -0.69
CA TYR A 98 -8.65 2.69 0.16
C TYR A 98 -8.74 1.25 -0.31
N PHE A 99 -8.68 0.30 0.62
CA PHE A 99 -9.00 -1.09 0.35
C PHE A 99 -9.65 -1.75 1.57
N SER A 100 -10.30 -2.88 1.34
CA SER A 100 -10.98 -3.63 2.40
C SER A 100 -10.60 -5.10 2.32
N THR A 101 -10.66 -5.76 3.47
CA THR A 101 -10.61 -7.22 3.59
C THR A 101 -11.90 -7.69 4.27
N ASP A 102 -12.08 -9.00 4.40
CA ASP A 102 -13.23 -9.54 5.15
C ASP A 102 -13.29 -9.03 6.60
N LYS A 103 -12.14 -8.71 7.21
CA LYS A 103 -12.03 -8.37 8.63
C LYS A 103 -11.97 -6.86 8.91
N ARG A 104 -11.43 -6.05 8.00
CA ARG A 104 -11.05 -4.65 8.30
C ARG A 104 -10.93 -3.80 7.03
N ASN A 105 -11.21 -2.51 7.17
CA ASN A 105 -10.98 -1.48 6.17
C ASN A 105 -9.62 -0.79 6.37
N PHE A 106 -9.00 -0.37 5.28
CA PHE A 106 -7.66 0.21 5.28
C PHE A 106 -7.62 1.49 4.45
N ILE A 107 -6.86 2.46 4.94
CA ILE A 107 -6.38 3.59 4.14
C ILE A 107 -4.86 3.53 4.19
N VAL A 108 -4.23 3.45 3.01
CA VAL A 108 -2.78 3.50 2.87
C VAL A 108 -2.36 4.84 2.28
N ALA A 109 -1.39 5.48 2.91
CA ALA A 109 -0.67 6.63 2.35
C ALA A 109 0.62 6.13 1.69
N ASP A 110 0.70 6.24 0.36
CA ASP A 110 1.96 6.12 -0.37
C ASP A 110 2.74 7.42 -0.21
N THR A 111 3.99 7.34 0.24
CA THR A 111 4.80 8.53 0.49
C THR A 111 6.13 8.46 -0.25
N PRO A 112 6.69 9.62 -0.63
CA PRO A 112 7.92 9.66 -1.40
C PRO A 112 9.12 9.12 -0.62
N GLY A 113 10.04 8.47 -1.34
CA GLY A 113 11.29 7.94 -0.77
C GLY A 113 12.48 8.88 -0.87
N HIS A 114 12.38 9.92 -1.69
CA HIS A 114 13.45 10.86 -1.98
C HIS A 114 13.55 11.95 -0.92
N GLU A 115 14.76 12.43 -0.61
CA GLU A 115 14.97 13.34 0.53
C GLU A 115 14.37 14.72 0.37
N GLN A 116 14.29 15.20 -0.88
CA GLN A 116 13.68 16.47 -1.20
C GLN A 116 12.18 16.51 -0.83
N TYR A 117 11.53 15.35 -0.76
CA TYR A 117 10.09 15.25 -0.47
C TYR A 117 9.78 14.72 0.94
N THR A 118 10.76 14.77 1.86
CA THR A 118 10.57 14.38 3.26
C THR A 118 9.37 15.09 3.91
N ARG A 119 9.09 16.34 3.53
CA ARG A 119 7.91 17.09 4.04
C ARG A 119 6.59 16.43 3.67
N ASN A 120 6.47 15.91 2.45
CA ASN A 120 5.28 15.21 1.98
C ASN A 120 5.10 13.91 2.78
N THR A 121 6.19 13.18 3.06
CA THR A 121 6.15 12.00 3.94
C THR A 121 5.64 12.33 5.34
N VAL A 122 6.05 13.48 5.91
CA VAL A 122 5.53 13.95 7.21
C VAL A 122 4.02 14.22 7.13
N THR A 123 3.55 14.88 6.07
CA THR A 123 2.10 15.10 5.84
C THR A 123 1.35 13.77 5.76
N GLY A 124 1.83 12.80 4.98
CA GLY A 124 1.19 11.48 4.86
C GLY A 124 1.18 10.69 6.16
N ALA A 125 2.29 10.75 6.91
CA ALA A 125 2.42 10.09 8.19
C ALA A 125 1.57 10.74 9.31
N SER A 126 1.27 12.04 9.22
CA SER A 126 0.55 12.77 10.30
C SER A 126 -0.84 12.23 10.65
N THR A 127 -1.46 11.46 9.75
CA THR A 127 -2.80 10.88 9.93
C THR A 127 -2.80 9.36 10.12
N ALA A 128 -1.63 8.73 10.17
CA ALA A 128 -1.50 7.29 10.22
C ALA A 128 -1.46 6.75 11.67
N ASP A 129 -2.01 5.56 11.87
CA ASP A 129 -1.97 4.82 13.14
C ASP A 129 -0.80 3.82 13.18
N LEU A 130 -0.24 3.48 12.02
CA LEU A 130 0.80 2.48 11.81
C LEU A 130 1.74 2.91 10.69
N ALA A 131 3.03 2.61 10.83
CA ALA A 131 4.02 2.78 9.78
C ALA A 131 4.51 1.44 9.27
N VAL A 132 4.56 1.26 7.96
CA VAL A 132 5.25 0.13 7.33
C VAL A 132 6.56 0.67 6.76
N VAL A 133 7.68 0.26 7.33
CA VAL A 133 9.02 0.65 6.88
C VAL A 133 9.54 -0.44 5.98
N LEU A 134 9.70 -0.14 4.69
CA LEU A 134 10.28 -1.03 3.70
C LEU A 134 11.80 -0.89 3.65
N VAL A 135 12.48 -2.01 3.46
CA VAL A 135 13.93 -2.11 3.31
C VAL A 135 14.26 -3.07 2.16
N ASP A 136 14.99 -2.61 1.15
CA ASP A 136 15.56 -3.49 0.12
C ASP A 136 16.64 -4.40 0.73
N ALA A 137 16.45 -5.71 0.64
CA ALA A 137 17.33 -6.73 1.22
C ALA A 137 18.79 -6.60 0.77
N ARG A 138 19.05 -6.07 -0.43
CA ARG A 138 20.40 -5.88 -0.97
C ARG A 138 21.10 -4.66 -0.38
N LYS A 139 20.33 -3.64 0.00
CA LYS A 139 20.84 -2.33 0.45
C LYS A 139 20.89 -2.24 1.99
N GLY A 140 20.01 -2.98 2.67
CA GLY A 140 19.85 -2.89 4.11
C GLY A 140 19.34 -1.51 4.55
N VAL A 141 19.59 -1.14 5.81
CA VAL A 141 19.07 0.10 6.40
C VAL A 141 19.85 1.31 5.89
N LEU A 142 19.17 2.18 5.14
CA LEU A 142 19.72 3.40 4.60
C LEU A 142 19.45 4.62 5.49
N THR A 143 20.11 5.74 5.21
CA THR A 143 19.87 7.03 5.87
C THR A 143 18.39 7.42 5.83
N GLN A 144 17.73 7.18 4.69
CA GLN A 144 16.30 7.46 4.53
C GLN A 144 15.41 6.56 5.39
N THR A 145 15.73 5.27 5.47
CA THR A 145 15.03 4.33 6.35
C THR A 145 15.08 4.83 7.79
N ARG A 146 16.27 5.28 8.26
CA ARG A 146 16.45 5.84 9.61
C ARG A 146 15.71 7.16 9.79
N ARG A 147 15.80 8.08 8.82
CA ARG A 147 15.13 9.38 8.83
C ARG A 147 13.62 9.20 8.92
N HIS A 148 13.03 8.38 8.06
CA HIS A 148 11.60 8.11 8.11
C HIS A 148 11.22 7.46 9.44
N SER A 149 11.92 6.40 9.89
CA SER A 149 11.66 5.74 11.17
C SER A 149 11.66 6.72 12.35
N TYR A 150 12.61 7.67 12.37
CA TYR A 150 12.67 8.72 13.37
C TYR A 150 11.48 9.69 13.28
N LEU A 151 11.10 10.12 12.08
CA LEU A 151 9.95 11.00 11.87
C LEU A 151 8.63 10.36 12.31
N VAL A 152 8.38 9.10 11.96
CA VAL A 152 7.16 8.39 12.41
C VAL A 152 7.13 8.26 13.93
N SER A 153 8.28 8.03 14.57
CA SER A 153 8.38 8.04 16.04
C SER A 153 8.06 9.41 16.64
N LEU A 154 8.54 10.51 16.04
CA LEU A 154 8.24 11.87 16.50
C LEU A 154 6.77 12.25 16.33
N LEU A 155 6.11 11.72 15.28
CA LEU A 155 4.68 11.90 15.04
C LEU A 155 3.81 11.03 15.97
N GLY A 156 4.41 10.25 16.87
CA GLY A 156 3.69 9.45 17.86
C GLY A 156 3.18 8.10 17.35
N ILE A 157 3.61 7.68 16.15
CA ILE A 157 3.23 6.38 15.58
C ILE A 157 4.04 5.28 16.26
N ARG A 158 3.38 4.55 17.17
CA ARG A 158 4.01 3.51 18.00
C ARG A 158 4.00 2.11 17.37
N ARG A 159 3.18 1.90 16.35
CA ARG A 159 3.06 0.61 15.65
C ARG A 159 3.86 0.68 14.38
N ILE A 160 4.92 -0.12 14.30
CA ILE A 160 5.81 -0.16 13.14
C ILE A 160 5.90 -1.60 12.66
N VAL A 161 5.71 -1.80 11.36
CA VAL A 161 5.96 -3.06 10.65
C VAL A 161 7.20 -2.86 9.80
N LEU A 162 8.21 -3.70 9.98
CA LEU A 162 9.38 -3.72 9.11
C LEU A 162 9.12 -4.76 8.00
N ALA A 163 9.17 -4.32 6.75
CA ALA A 163 9.00 -5.17 5.58
C ALA A 163 10.31 -5.25 4.80
N ILE A 164 10.96 -6.42 4.82
CA ILE A 164 12.16 -6.65 4.01
C ILE A 164 11.70 -7.07 2.62
N ASN A 165 12.01 -6.24 1.63
CA ASN A 165 11.58 -6.41 0.25
C ASN A 165 12.74 -6.90 -0.64
N LYS A 166 12.40 -7.43 -1.81
CA LYS A 166 13.35 -7.95 -2.83
C LYS A 166 14.22 -9.11 -2.35
N MET A 167 13.63 -9.98 -1.52
CA MET A 167 14.29 -11.19 -1.01
C MET A 167 14.70 -12.17 -2.12
N ASP A 168 13.97 -12.16 -3.24
CA ASP A 168 14.28 -12.91 -4.45
C ASP A 168 15.68 -12.59 -4.99
N LEU A 169 16.11 -11.33 -4.91
CA LEU A 169 17.41 -10.89 -5.42
C LEU A 169 18.59 -11.31 -4.53
N VAL A 170 18.31 -11.69 -3.27
CA VAL A 170 19.30 -12.28 -2.36
C VAL A 170 19.07 -13.79 -2.19
N ARG A 171 18.27 -14.41 -3.07
CA ARG A 171 17.92 -15.84 -3.06
C ARG A 171 17.41 -16.33 -1.71
N TYR A 172 16.73 -15.47 -0.95
CA TYR A 172 16.23 -15.78 0.38
C TYR A 172 17.33 -16.33 1.32
N SER A 173 18.57 -15.85 1.18
CA SER A 173 19.65 -16.20 2.11
C SER A 173 19.29 -15.70 3.50
N GLU A 174 19.11 -16.62 4.45
CA GLU A 174 18.87 -16.35 5.88
C GLU A 174 20.16 -16.25 6.68
#